data_AF-A0A815XNC8-F1
#
_entry.id   AF-A0A815XNC8-F1
#
_cell.length_a   1.000
_cell.length_b   1.000
_cell.length_c   1.000
_cell.angle_alpha   90.00
_cell.angle_beta   90.00
_cell.angle_gamma   90.00
#
_symmetry.space_group_name_H-M   'P 1'
#
loop_
_entity.id
_entity.type
_entity.pdbx_description
1 polymer ?
#
loop_
_entity_poly.entity_id
_entity_poly.type
_entity_poly.pdbx_seq_one_letter_code
_entity_poly.pdbx_strand_id
1 'polypeptide(L)' 'FAGQTISSKALILITIQLNMSQSIINFTLNSDRIVLATMLLEEIKQTISTVS' A
#
# COMPACT_ATOMS: atom_id res chain seq x y z
N PHE A 1 8.92 -1.31 1.02
CA PHE A 1 8.55 -2.28 2.07
C PHE A 1 8.20 -3.60 1.41
N ALA A 2 8.72 -4.71 1.91
CA ALA A 2 8.34 -6.05 1.46
C ALA A 2 7.78 -6.82 2.65
N GLY A 3 6.75 -7.63 2.42
CA GLY A 3 6.10 -8.43 3.44
C GLY A 3 5.36 -9.61 2.84
N GLN A 4 4.74 -10.39 3.71
CA GLN A 4 3.87 -11.49 3.31
C GLN A 4 2.63 -11.54 4.21
N THR A 5 1.51 -11.97 3.64
CA THR A 5 0.31 -12.24 4.46
C THR A 5 0.55 -13.43 5.39
N ILE A 6 -0.09 -13.42 6.56
CA ILE A 6 0.12 -14.47 7.56
C ILE A 6 -0.48 -15.80 7.11
N SER A 7 -1.71 -15.77 6.59
CA SER A 7 -2.48 -16.96 6.22
C SER A 7 -2.14 -17.48 4.83
N SER A 8 -2.25 -16.65 3.79
CA SER A 8 -2.03 -17.09 2.40
C SER A 8 -0.57 -17.09 1.95
N LYS A 9 0.35 -16.57 2.78
CA LYS A 9 1.78 -16.39 2.43
C LYS A 9 2.00 -15.61 1.13
N ALA A 10 1.01 -14.84 0.70
CA ALA A 10 1.10 -14.02 -0.51
C ALA A 10 2.14 -12.93 -0.29
N LEU A 11 3.04 -12.75 -1.24
CA LEU A 11 4.05 -11.71 -1.18
C LEU A 11 3.41 -10.36 -1.51
N ILE A 12 3.81 -9.35 -0.75
CA ILE A 12 3.35 -7.97 -0.92
C ILE A 12 4.59 -7.08 -0.96
N LEU A 13 4.71 -6.30 -2.03
CA LEU A 13 5.69 -5.25 -2.17
C LEU A 13 4.98 -3.90 -2.21
N ILE A 14 5.36 -3.02 -1.30
CA ILE A 14 4.84 -1.65 -1.22
C ILE A 14 5.98 -0.67 -1.49
N THR A 15 5.80 0.18 -2.48
CA THR A 15 6.70 1.30 -2.81
C THR A 15 5.99 2.60 -2.46
N ILE A 16 6.65 3.48 -1.72
CA ILE A 16 6.13 4.81 -1.42
C ILE A 16 7.05 5.82 -2.10
N GLN A 17 6.48 6.66 -2.94
CA GLN A 17 7.19 7.77 -3.56
C GLN A 17 6.61 9.08 -3.04
N LEU A 18 7.46 9.87 -2.38
CA LEU A 18 7.13 11.20 -1.88
C LEU A 18 7.50 12.23 -2.95
N ASN A 19 6.52 12.96 -3.49
CA ASN A 19 6.78 14.09 -4.36
C ASN A 19 6.55 15.39 -3.57
N MET A 20 7.65 15.91 -2.99
CA MET A 20 7.62 17.12 -2.15
C MET A 20 7.26 18.39 -2.94
N SER A 21 7.51 18.42 -4.26
CA SER A 21 7.21 19.58 -5.10
C SER A 21 5.72 19.74 -5.37
N GLN A 22 4.97 18.65 -5.37
CA GLN A 22 3.52 18.64 -5.65
C GLN A 22 2.68 18.33 -4.40
N SER A 23 3.31 18.07 -3.25
CA SER A 23 2.63 17.57 -2.05
C SER A 23 1.79 16.32 -2.31
N ILE A 24 2.27 15.46 -3.21
CA ILE A 24 1.60 14.20 -3.58
C ILE A 24 2.40 13.02 -3.04
N ILE A 25 1.69 12.05 -2.46
CA ILE A 25 2.25 10.77 -2.04
C ILE A 25 1.69 9.68 -2.96
N ASN A 26 2.58 8.99 -3.68
CA ASN A 26 2.21 7.89 -4.57
C ASN A 26 2.47 6.54 -3.89
N PHE A 27 1.43 5.69 -3.86
CA PHE A 27 1.51 4.34 -3.32
C PHE A 27 1.52 3.29 -4.44
N THR A 28 2.68 2.66 -4.56
CA THR A 28 3.02 1.42 -5.25
C THR A 28 2.58 0.14 -4.56
N LEU A 29 1.53 -0.61 -4.93
CA LEU A 29 1.30 -1.93 -4.31
C LEU A 29 1.31 -3.06 -5.34
N ASN A 30 2.21 -4.02 -5.15
CA ASN A 30 2.42 -5.16 -6.02
C ASN A 30 2.19 -6.46 -5.24
N SER A 31 1.30 -7.31 -5.76
CA SER A 31 0.98 -8.62 -5.22
C SER A 31 0.43 -9.51 -6.34
N ASP A 32 0.61 -10.82 -6.20
CA ASP A 32 -0.01 -11.85 -7.04
C ASP A 32 -1.54 -11.98 -6.78
N ARG A 33 -2.04 -11.33 -5.73
CA ARG A 33 -3.44 -11.35 -5.31
C ARG A 33 -4.06 -9.95 -5.39
N ILE A 34 -4.62 -9.60 -6.55
CA ILE A 34 -5.16 -8.26 -6.81
C ILE A 34 -6.21 -7.80 -5.81
N VAL A 35 -7.09 -8.69 -5.34
CA VAL A 35 -8.13 -8.36 -4.34
C VAL A 35 -7.50 -7.93 -3.01
N LEU A 36 -6.49 -8.67 -2.53
CA LEU A 36 -5.75 -8.31 -1.31
C LEU A 36 -5.01 -6.99 -1.48
N ALA A 37 -4.44 -6.76 -2.67
CA ALA A 37 -3.76 -5.53 -2.98
C ALA A 37 -4.70 -4.31 -2.92
N THR A 38 -5.91 -4.44 -3.47
CA THR A 38 -6.91 -3.37 -3.45
C THR A 38 -7.39 -3.07 -2.03
N MET A 39 -7.72 -4.11 -1.24
CA MET A 39 -8.15 -3.94 0.15
C MET A 39 -7.09 -3.24 1.01
N LEU A 40 -5.83 -3.67 0.90
CA LEU A 40 -4.73 -3.06 1.65
C LEU A 40 -4.47 -1.60 1.22
N LEU A 41 -4.61 -1.30 -0.07
CA LEU A 41 -4.47 0.08 -0.56
C LEU A 41 -5.57 1.00 0.00
N GLU A 42 -6.80 0.51 0.13
CA GLU A 42 -7.91 1.26 0.75
C GLU A 42 -7.66 1.52 2.24
N GLU A 43 -7.23 0.51 3.00
CA GLU A 43 -6.88 0.67 4.42
C GLU A 43 -5.77 1.70 4.62
N ILE A 44 -4.72 1.67 3.78
CA ILE A 44 -3.63 2.64 3.83
C ILE A 44 -4.16 4.06 3.59
N LYS A 45 -5.01 4.24 2.58
CA LYS A 45 -5.63 5.55 2.29
C LYS A 45 -6.47 6.05 3.47
N GLN A 46 -7.29 5.19 4.06
CA GLN A 46 -8.12 5.54 5.22
C GLN A 46 -7.26 5.93 6.44
N THR A 47 -6.22 5.16 6.72
CA THR A 47 -5.29 5.41 7.84
C THR A 47 -4.60 6.76 7.69
N ILE A 48 -4.15 7.09 6.49
CA ILE A 48 -3.52 8.39 6.24
C ILE A 48 -4.52 9.53 6.42
N SER A 49 -5.74 9.37 5.91
CA SER A 49 -6.79 10.40 6.03
C SER A 49 -7.29 10.65 7.45
N THR A 50 -7.07 9.71 8.37
CA THR A 50 -7.47 9.84 9.79
C THR A 50 -6.37 10.45 10.65
N VAL A 51 -5.13 10.47 10.17
CA VAL A 51 -3.96 11.04 10.87
C VAL A 51 -3.64 12.47 10.41
N SER A 52 -4.13 12.86 9.23
CA SER A 52 -4.05 14.22 8.67
C SER A 52 -5.22 15.11 9.10
#